data_AF-A0A498TRR0-F1
#
_entry.id   AF-A0A498TRR0-F1
#
_cell.length_a   1.000
_cell.length_b   1.000
_cell.length_c   1.000
_cell.angle_alpha   90.00
_cell.angle_beta   90.00
_cell.angle_gamma   90.00
#
_symmetry.space_group_name_H-M   'P 1'
#
loop_
_entity.id
_entity.type
_entity.pdbx_description
1 polymer ?
#
loop_
_entity_poly.entity_id
_entity_poly.type
_entity_poly.pdbx_seq_one_letter_code
_entity_poly.pdbx_strand_id
1 'polypeptide(L)' 'MMGTVVLLKNNEMTVIEDICEADFLDMKHGLSNDDTAYISWYEDYDTAYGY' A
#
# COMPACT_ATOMS: atom_id res chain seq x y z
N MET A 1 2.33 -5.71 -9.87
CA MET A 1 1.90 -4.32 -9.62
C MET A 1 2.58 -3.85 -8.36
N MET A 2 3.22 -2.69 -8.43
CA MET A 2 3.81 -2.03 -7.27
C MET A 2 2.82 -0.99 -6.75
N GLY A 3 2.87 -0.69 -5.46
CA GLY A 3 1.98 0.25 -4.83
C GLY A 3 2.66 1.03 -3.73
N THR A 4 1.89 1.93 -3.14
CA THR A 4 2.24 2.64 -1.92
C THR A 4 1.22 2.30 -0.84
N VAL A 5 1.73 1.93 0.33
CA VAL A 5 0.93 1.66 1.52
C VAL A 5 1.17 2.75 2.55
N VAL A 6 0.08 3.27 3.09
CA VAL A 6 0.10 4.18 4.23
C VAL A 6 -0.48 3.44 5.43
N LEU A 7 0.33 3.25 6.46
CA LEU A 7 -0.06 2.61 7.71
C LEU A 7 -0.19 3.66 8.81
N LEU A 8 -1.31 3.64 9.52
CA LEU A 8 -1.54 4.43 10.72
C LEU A 8 -1.63 3.49 11.92
N LYS A 9 -0.69 3.63 12.86
CA LYS A 9 -0.59 2.82 14.06
C LYS A 9 -0.12 3.67 15.23
N ASN A 10 -0.82 3.63 16.37
CA ASN A 10 -0.44 4.37 17.59
C ASN A 10 -0.17 5.87 17.38
N ASN A 11 -0.97 6.55 16.56
CA ASN A 11 -0.77 7.95 16.14
C ASN A 11 0.50 8.22 15.32
N GLU A 12 1.21 7.19 14.90
CA GLU A 12 2.33 7.27 13.96
C GLU A 12 1.86 6.90 12.56
N MET A 13 2.40 7.60 11.56
CA MET A 13 2.17 7.34 10.15
C MET A 13 3.44 6.80 9.52
N THR A 14 3.32 5.66 8.85
CA THR A 14 4.40 5.03 8.09
C THR A 14 3.97 4.93 6.63
N VAL A 15 4.83 5.38 5.72
CA VAL A 15 4.61 5.26 4.27
C VAL A 15 5.63 4.28 3.72
N ILE A 16 5.16 3.31 2.95
CA ILE A 16 5.98 2.28 2.30
C ILE A 16 5.68 2.35 0.81
N GLU A 17 6.67 2.74 0.02
CA GLU A 17 6.61 2.80 -1.44
C GLU A 17 7.14 1.50 -2.05
N ASP A 18 6.87 1.28 -3.34
CA ASP A 18 7.30 0.11 -4.11
C ASP A 18 6.95 -1.25 -3.47
N ILE A 19 5.82 -1.32 -2.75
CA ILE A 19 5.35 -2.57 -2.15
C ILE A 19 4.58 -3.40 -3.16
N CYS A 20 4.83 -4.72 -3.18
CA CYS A 20 4.06 -5.63 -4.02
C CYS A 20 2.82 -6.17 -3.29
N GLU A 21 1.87 -6.72 -4.06
CA GLU A 21 0.62 -7.28 -3.52
C GLU A 21 0.83 -8.38 -2.48
N ALA A 22 1.83 -9.25 -2.69
CA ALA A 22 2.13 -10.33 -1.76
C ALA A 22 2.62 -9.79 -0.40
N ASP A 23 3.50 -8.78 -0.41
CA ASP A 23 4.01 -8.16 0.81
C ASP A 23 2.90 -7.43 1.57
N PHE A 24 1.98 -6.77 0.86
CA PHE A 24 0.83 -6.13 1.51
C PHE A 24 -0.10 -7.16 2.16
N LEU A 25 -0.38 -8.28 1.51
CA LEU A 25 -1.23 -9.33 2.07
C LEU A 25 -0.61 -9.92 3.35
N ASP A 26 0.70 -10.16 3.36
CA ASP A 26 1.43 -10.62 4.55
C ASP A 26 1.38 -9.57 5.67
N MET A 27 1.62 -8.30 5.35
CA MET A 27 1.48 -7.20 6.31
C MET A 27 0.08 -7.13 6.90
N LYS A 28 -0.97 -7.26 6.07
CA LYS A 28 -2.36 -7.20 6.50
C LYS A 28 -2.72 -8.30 7.50
N HIS A 29 -2.11 -9.49 7.39
CA HIS A 29 -2.29 -10.56 8.37
C HIS A 29 -1.72 -10.21 9.76
N GLY A 30 -0.71 -9.34 9.82
CA GLY A 30 -0.10 -8.87 11.06
C GLY A 30 -0.77 -7.64 11.67
N LEU A 31 -1.75 -7.03 11.00
CA LEU A 31 -2.45 -5.84 11.49
C LEU A 31 -3.53 -6.20 12.50
N SER A 32 -3.58 -5.43 13.58
CA SER A 32 -4.68 -5.47 14.53
C SER A 32 -5.89 -4.70 14.01
N ASN A 33 -7.09 -4.97 14.53
CA ASN A 33 -8.31 -4.26 14.09
C ASN A 33 -8.29 -2.74 14.33
N ASP A 34 -7.40 -2.25 15.21
CA ASP A 34 -7.20 -0.83 15.48
C ASP A 34 -6.22 -0.16 14.50
N ASP A 35 -5.43 -0.95 13.75
CA ASP A 35 -4.50 -0.44 12.76
C ASP A 35 -5.25 -0.12 11.46
N THR A 36 -5.01 1.08 10.90
CA THR A 36 -5.61 1.47 9.61
C THR A 36 -4.54 1.44 8.52
N ALA A 37 -4.78 0.66 7.47
CA ALA A 37 -3.92 0.59 6.29
C ALA A 37 -4.67 1.09 5.04
N TYR A 38 -4.07 2.04 4.33
CA TYR A 38 -4.51 2.50 3.02
C TYR A 38 -3.53 2.02 1.96
N ILE A 39 -4.05 1.65 0.79
CA ILE A 39 -3.23 1.19 -0.32
C ILE A 39 -3.62 1.88 -1.62
N SER A 40 -2.61 2.30 -2.36
CA SER A 40 -2.73 2.80 -3.72
C SER A 40 -1.82 1.97 -4.61
N TRP A 41 -2.42 1.21 -5.53
CA TRP A 41 -1.66 0.48 -6.54
C TRP A 41 -1.28 1.44 -7.66
N TYR A 42 0.00 1.45 -8.03
CA TYR A 42 0.39 1.91 -9.34
C TYR A 42 -0.01 0.80 -10.30
N GLU A 43 -1.17 0.94 -10.93
CA GLU A 43 -1.36 0.29 -12.22
C GLU A 43 -0.24 0.83 -13.10
N ASP A 44 0.59 -0.06 -13.65
CA ASP A 44 1.61 0.29 -14.65
C ASP A 44 0.92 1.26 -15.61
N TYR A 45 1.33 2.53 -15.55
CA TYR A 45 0.69 3.61 -16.28
C TYR A 45 0.72 3.17 -17.74
N ASP A 46 -0.41 2.71 -18.26
CA ASP A 46 -0.48 2.26 -19.64
C ASP A 46 -0.19 3.51 -20.47
N THR A 47 1.02 3.59 -20.99
CA THR A 47 1.46 4.69 -21.86
C THR A 47 0.56 4.86 -23.09
N ALA A 48 -0.42 3.97 -23.31
CA ALA A 48 -1.51 4.13 -24.26
C ALA A 48 -2.49 5.27 -23.92
N TYR A 49 -2.60 5.73 -22.66
CA TYR A 49 -3.32 6.96 -22.33
C TYR A 49 -2.38 8.17 -22.45
N GLY A 50 -1.96 8.43 -23.70
CA GLY A 50 -1.28 9.66 -24.10
C GLY A 50 -2.21 10.85 -23.98
N TYR A 51 -1.76 11.86 -23.22
CA TYR A 51 -2.27 13.24 -23.31
C TYR A 51 -1.91 13.88 -24.66
#